data_AF-A0A9N8PYN0-F1
#
_entry.id   AF-A0A9N8PYN0-F1
#
_cell.length_a   1.000
_cell.length_b   1.000
_cell.length_c   1.000
_cell.angle_alpha   90.00
_cell.angle_beta   90.00
_cell.angle_gamma   90.00
#
_symmetry.space_group_name_H-M   'P 1'
#
loop_
_entity.id
_entity.type
_entity.pdbx_description
1 polymer ?
#
loop_
_entity_poly.entity_id
_entity_poly.type
_entity_poly.pdbx_seq_one_letter_code
_entity_poly.pdbx_strand_id
1 'polypeptide(L)'
;MAYAALCNEDPNGNVPLGKSCNRYWQCQGGYPRLQRCPAMLVFDRRSLRCVVPPTEDCDVPTTTPPPPEEENQDSRPNTHKSQRPTHGEYQDRQRQATRN
;
A
#
# COMPACT_ATOMS: atom_id res chain seq x y z
N MET A 1 18.95 23.74 18.56
CA MET A 1 18.90 22.55 17.68
C MET A 1 18.13 21.46 18.40
N ALA A 2 16.83 21.31 18.16
CA ALA A 2 15.91 20.53 19.01
C ALA A 2 15.72 19.05 18.58
N TYR A 3 16.35 18.62 17.48
CA TYR A 3 16.16 17.26 16.94
C TYR A 3 17.04 16.19 17.60
N ALA A 4 18.15 16.58 18.24
CA ALA A 4 19.06 15.64 18.90
C ALA A 4 18.38 14.91 20.07
N ALA A 5 17.45 15.57 20.78
CA ALA A 5 16.75 14.94 21.91
C ALA A 5 15.76 13.84 21.51
N LEU A 6 15.32 13.76 20.24
CA LEU A 6 14.26 12.81 19.83
C LEU A 6 14.75 11.36 19.82
N CYS A 7 16.00 11.14 19.43
CA CYS A 7 16.58 9.79 19.25
C CYS A 7 17.64 9.47 20.31
N ASN A 8 17.66 10.20 21.43
CA ASN A 8 18.59 9.96 22.52
C ASN A 8 18.19 8.75 23.36
N GLU A 9 16.89 8.54 23.57
CA GLU A 9 16.36 7.41 24.37
C GLU A 9 16.52 6.08 23.63
N ASP A 10 16.19 6.06 22.34
CA ASP A 10 16.37 4.90 21.47
C ASP A 10 17.02 5.33 20.13
N PRO A 11 18.33 5.12 19.97
CA PRO A 11 19.07 5.47 18.75
C PRO A 11 18.56 4.77 17.49
N ASN A 12 17.83 3.65 17.62
CA ASN A 12 17.30 2.87 16.50
C ASN A 12 15.78 2.67 16.57
N GLY A 13 15.10 3.43 17.43
CA GLY A 13 13.66 3.32 17.67
C GLY A 13 12.80 4.11 16.70
N ASN A 14 11.49 4.03 16.89
CA ASN A 14 10.52 4.86 16.18
C ASN A 14 9.87 5.86 17.15
N VAL A 15 9.66 7.09 16.68
CA VAL A 15 9.11 8.19 17.49
C VAL A 15 7.97 8.85 16.73
N PRO A 16 6.83 9.16 17.38
CA PRO A 16 5.69 9.77 16.70
C PRO A 16 5.99 11.18 16.20
N LEU A 17 5.45 11.53 15.03
CA LEU A 17 5.61 12.85 14.42
C LEU A 17 4.38 13.73 14.70
N GLY A 18 4.43 14.52 15.78
CA GLY A 18 3.46 15.59 16.02
C GLY A 18 2.00 15.12 15.88
N LYS A 19 1.24 15.70 14.95
CA LYS A 19 -0.16 15.30 14.62
C LYS A 19 -0.28 14.42 13.36
N SER A 20 0.84 13.98 12.78
CA SER A 20 0.81 13.17 11.56
C SER A 20 0.51 11.72 11.89
N CYS A 21 -0.57 11.19 11.33
CA CYS A 21 -0.97 9.79 11.53
C CYS A 21 -0.20 8.80 10.67
N ASN A 22 0.19 9.19 9.46
CA ASN A 22 0.85 8.30 8.50
C ASN A 22 2.38 8.48 8.45
N ARG A 23 2.95 9.36 9.27
CA ARG A 23 4.38 9.67 9.28
C ARG A 23 4.92 9.59 10.70
N TYR A 24 6.16 9.16 10.81
CA TYR A 24 6.89 9.01 12.07
C TYR A 24 8.39 9.26 11.85
N TRP A 25 9.14 9.46 12.92
CA TRP A 25 10.59 9.48 12.88
C TRP A 25 11.12 8.07 13.15
N GLN A 26 11.98 7.58 12.27
CA GLN A 26 12.80 6.41 12.54
C GLN A 26 14.20 6.88 12.91
N CYS A 27 14.65 6.55 14.10
CA CYS A 27 16.00 6.80 14.55
C CYS A 27 16.93 5.75 13.90
N GLN A 28 18.07 6.20 13.39
CA GLN A 28 19.14 5.32 12.93
C GLN A 28 20.46 5.85 13.50
N GLY A 29 21.06 5.11 14.44
CA GLY A 29 22.28 5.55 15.12
C GLY A 29 22.14 6.91 15.82
N GLY A 30 20.97 7.24 16.35
CA GLY A 30 20.71 8.52 17.04
C GLY A 30 20.26 9.65 16.12
N TYR A 31 20.10 9.40 14.82
CA TYR A 31 19.66 10.41 13.85
C TYR A 31 18.21 10.17 13.40
N PRO A 32 17.29 11.12 13.57
CA PRO A 32 15.91 10.97 13.13
C PRO A 32 15.80 11.05 11.60
N ARG A 33 15.12 10.06 11.00
CA ARG A 33 14.77 9.99 9.58
C ARG A 33 13.26 9.99 9.42
N LEU A 34 12.74 10.88 8.58
CA LEU A 34 11.29 10.95 8.35
C LEU A 34 10.87 9.71 7.57
N GLN A 35 9.95 8.93 8.13
CA GLN A 35 9.39 7.74 7.50
C GLN A 35 7.88 7.85 7.37
N ARG A 36 7.33 7.10 6.42
CA ARG A 36 5.89 6.96 6.22
C ARG A 36 5.50 5.53 6.54
N CYS A 37 4.35 5.34 7.19
CA CYS A 37 3.78 4.02 7.31
C CYS A 37 3.45 3.46 5.91
N PRO A 38 3.73 2.17 5.66
CA PRO A 38 3.36 1.53 4.41
C PRO A 38 1.83 1.46 4.29
N ALA A 39 1.33 1.47 3.05
CA ALA A 39 -0.10 1.46 2.74
C ALA A 39 -0.89 2.58 3.45
N MET A 40 -2.16 2.31 3.79
CA MET A 40 -3.05 3.21 4.52
C MET A 40 -2.99 2.97 6.06
N LEU A 41 -1.82 2.55 6.56
CA LEU A 41 -1.61 2.34 8.00
C LEU A 41 -1.31 3.65 8.71
N VAL A 42 -1.56 3.65 10.03
CA VAL A 42 -1.29 4.77 10.92
C VAL A 42 -0.28 4.38 12.00
N PHE A 43 0.57 5.31 12.41
CA PHE A 43 1.57 5.09 13.44
C PHE A 43 0.92 5.16 14.81
N ASP A 44 0.84 4.03 15.51
CA ASP A 44 0.36 3.96 16.88
C ASP A 44 1.47 4.28 17.87
N ARG A 45 1.21 5.27 18.74
CA ARG A 45 2.20 5.77 19.72
C ARG A 45 2.50 4.76 20.83
N ARG A 46 1.57 3.84 21.09
CA ARG A 46 1.70 2.85 22.17
C ARG A 46 2.60 1.69 21.76
N SER A 47 2.37 1.16 20.57
CA SER A 47 3.17 0.07 20.00
C SER A 47 4.43 0.55 19.26
N LEU A 48 4.55 1.85 18.98
CA LEU A 48 5.62 2.47 18.17
C LEU A 48 5.75 1.84 16.77
N ARG A 49 4.61 1.45 16.19
CA ARG A 49 4.52 0.72 14.92
C ARG A 49 3.34 1.19 14.09
N CYS A 50 3.39 0.87 12.80
CA CYS A 50 2.28 1.11 11.89
C CYS A 50 1.21 0.02 12.07
N VAL A 51 -0.01 0.44 12.37
CA VAL A 51 -1.18 -0.42 12.60
C VAL A 51 -2.35 0.00 11.69
N VAL A 52 -3.35 -0.87 11.59
CA VAL A 52 -4.56 -0.60 10.80
C VAL A 52 -5.42 0.42 11.56
N PRO A 53 -5.88 1.52 10.92
CA PRO A 53 -6.82 2.45 11.56
C PRO A 53 -8.20 1.78 11.74
N PRO A 54 -9.05 2.27 12.67
CA PRO A 54 -8.85 3.44 13.53
C PRO A 54 -7.97 3.16 14.75
N THR A 55 -7.30 4.19 15.21
CA THR A 55 -6.58 4.21 16.50
C THR A 55 -7.02 5.43 17.28
N GLU A 56 -6.74 5.49 18.58
CA GLU A 56 -7.26 6.56 19.43
C GLU A 56 -6.81 7.98 19.04
N ASP A 57 -5.68 8.11 18.35
CA ASP A 57 -5.19 9.40 17.86
C ASP A 57 -5.50 9.65 16.38
N CYS A 58 -5.91 8.60 15.65
CA CYS A 58 -5.96 8.62 14.19
C CYS A 58 -7.14 7.81 13.67
N ASP A 59 -8.18 8.54 13.28
CA ASP A 59 -9.29 8.06 12.47
C ASP A 59 -9.04 8.39 11.00
N VAL A 60 -9.28 7.42 10.12
CA VAL A 60 -9.45 7.74 8.70
C VAL A 60 -10.80 8.42 8.54
N PRO A 61 -10.92 9.53 7.79
CA PRO A 61 -12.24 10.03 7.42
C PRO A 61 -12.90 8.91 6.64
N THR A 62 -13.93 8.31 7.23
CA THR A 62 -14.79 7.35 6.54
C THR A 62 -15.40 8.12 5.38
N THR A 63 -14.83 7.98 4.18
CA THR A 63 -15.61 8.20 2.98
C THR A 63 -16.72 7.18 3.09
N THR A 64 -17.90 7.62 3.55
CA THR A 64 -19.13 6.89 3.36
C THR A 64 -19.06 6.38 1.93
N PRO A 65 -19.08 5.05 1.67
CA PRO A 65 -19.23 4.61 0.30
C PRO A 65 -20.43 5.38 -0.26
N PRO A 66 -20.37 5.94 -1.48
CA PRO A 66 -21.61 6.37 -2.11
C PRO A 66 -22.59 5.22 -1.96
N PRO A 67 -23.85 5.47 -1.55
CA PRO A 67 -24.85 4.42 -1.37
C PRO A 67 -24.77 3.50 -2.59
N PRO A 68 -24.79 2.17 -2.40
CA PRO A 68 -24.55 1.22 -3.48
C PRO A 68 -25.47 1.60 -4.64
N GLU A 69 -24.87 2.21 -5.66
CA GLU A 69 -25.57 2.54 -6.88
C GLU A 69 -25.92 1.18 -7.49
N GLU A 70 -27.22 0.88 -7.45
CA GLU A 70 -27.82 -0.33 -7.97
C GLU A 70 -27.33 -0.53 -9.40
N GLU A 71 -26.34 -1.42 -9.58
CA GLU A 71 -25.90 -1.86 -10.90
C GLU A 71 -27.01 -2.75 -11.47
N ASN A 72 -28.03 -2.07 -12.00
CA ASN A 72 -29.16 -2.63 -12.69
C ASN A 72 -28.66 -3.23 -14.00
N GLN A 73 -28.75 -4.55 -14.08
CA GLN A 73 -28.56 -5.34 -15.31
C GLN A 73 -29.52 -4.82 -16.39
N ASP A 74 -29.03 -4.38 -17.56
CA ASP A 74 -29.50 -4.87 -18.86
C ASP A 74 -28.69 -4.31 -20.07
N SER A 75 -28.20 -5.24 -20.90
CA SER A 75 -28.08 -5.17 -22.38
C SER A 75 -27.04 -4.32 -23.16
N ARG A 76 -25.99 -5.06 -23.62
CA ARG A 76 -25.49 -5.24 -25.03
C ARG A 76 -24.53 -4.20 -25.68
N PRO A 77 -23.68 -4.59 -26.68
CA PRO A 77 -23.02 -5.87 -26.94
C PRO A 77 -21.46 -5.77 -27.03
N ASN A 78 -20.81 -6.87 -26.64
CA ASN A 78 -19.38 -7.09 -26.64
C ASN A 78 -18.78 -7.11 -28.07
N THR A 79 -18.00 -6.10 -28.45
CA THR A 79 -17.12 -6.17 -29.62
C THR A 79 -15.80 -5.45 -29.35
N HIS A 80 -14.86 -6.06 -28.63
CA HIS A 80 -13.43 -5.91 -28.94
C HIS A 80 -12.66 -7.12 -28.39
N LYS A 81 -12.46 -8.09 -29.28
CA LYS A 81 -11.57 -9.23 -29.13
C LYS A 81 -10.17 -8.73 -28.75
N SER A 82 -9.76 -8.92 -27.49
CA SER A 82 -8.34 -8.97 -27.12
C SER A 82 -7.96 -10.43 -26.96
N GLN A 83 -7.62 -11.06 -28.08
CA GLN A 83 -7.09 -12.43 -28.12
C GLN A 83 -5.71 -12.40 -27.48
N ARG A 84 -5.60 -12.89 -26.24
CA ARG A 84 -4.34 -13.26 -25.63
C ARG A 84 -3.98 -14.66 -26.17
N PRO A 85 -2.92 -14.83 -26.98
CA PRO A 85 -2.57 -16.15 -27.48
C PRO A 85 -2.10 -17.03 -26.33
N THR A 86 -2.63 -18.25 -26.27
CA THR A 86 -2.24 -19.27 -25.30
C THR A 86 -0.95 -19.96 -25.73
N HIS A 87 -0.13 -20.35 -24.75
CA HIS A 87 1.19 -20.99 -24.89
C HIS A 87 1.22 -22.29 -25.75
N GLY A 88 0.06 -22.82 -26.17
CA GLY A 88 -0.06 -24.02 -26.98
C GLY A 88 0.26 -23.86 -28.47
N GLU A 89 0.06 -22.67 -29.07
CA GLU A 89 0.36 -22.46 -30.51
C GLU A 89 1.86 -22.45 -30.83
N TYR A 90 2.71 -22.12 -29.84
CA TYR A 90 4.16 -22.09 -30.04
C TYR A 90 4.76 -23.49 -30.22
N GLN A 91 4.18 -24.49 -29.57
CA GLN A 91 4.67 -25.87 -29.63
C GLN A 91 4.28 -26.59 -30.93
N ASP A 92 3.15 -26.21 -31.55
CA ASP A 92 2.72 -26.81 -32.83
C ASP A 92 3.59 -26.33 -34.01
N ARG A 93 3.96 -25.05 -33.99
CA ARG A 93 4.83 -24.45 -35.03
C ARG A 93 6.25 -25.04 -35.03
N GLN A 94 6.77 -25.42 -33.86
CA GLN A 94 8.08 -26.09 -33.75
C GLN A 94 8.05 -27.56 -34.19
N ARG A 95 6.90 -28.25 -34.07
CA ARG A 95 6.74 -29.62 -34.59
C ARG A 95 6.67 -29.67 -36.12
N GLN A 96 6.11 -28.64 -36.76
CA GLN A 96 6.06 -28.56 -38.22
C GLN A 96 7.41 -28.22 -38.87
N ALA A 97 8.31 -27.51 -38.17
CA ALA A 97 9.63 -27.13 -38.69
C ALA A 97 10.68 -28.26 -38.70
N THR A 98 10.36 -29.45 -38.16
CA THR A 98 11.28 -30.61 -38.12
C THR A 98 10.86 -31.76 -39.04
N ARG A 99 9.82 -31.57 -39.87
CA ARG A 99 9.35 -32.59 -40.82
C ARG A 99 9.56 -32.12 -42.27
N ASN A 100 10.74 -32.50 -42.80
CA ASN A 100 11.23 -32.44 -44.19
C ASN A 100 11.46 -31.07 -44.83
#